data_AF-A0A5B0PEK9-F1
#
_entry.id   AF-A0A5B0PEK9-F1
#
_cell.length_a   1.000
_cell.length_b   1.000
_cell.length_c   1.000
_cell.angle_alpha   90.00
_cell.angle_beta   90.00
_cell.angle_gamma   90.00
#
_symmetry.space_group_name_H-M   'P 1'
#
loop_
_entity.id
_entity.type
_entity.pdbx_description
1 polymer ?
#
loop_
_entity_poly.entity_id
_entity_poly.type
_entity_poly.pdbx_seq_one_letter_code
_entity_poly.pdbx_strand_id
1 'polypeptide(L)'
;MSFQSFLVLFLATSASTSYVPSMALRYQSGWTTASPANIGRQELKNYQVDALTWSTTRKHIIEGRGSLIAREEDCDKKLALARQKYPGSEKAGEYVKSQLDWTNLDPDTNKNLWEEGVYNNPLFAQFRLNEFPYALPPDVTHWVYWLRVPAVSTKFFSPLRHETVPHQDFLNPVRVAALTNYINHYDFYGSSGISERVLRHLRPSSFAHPSDHVVWEDPVSRERVTRVEGAQAIKWAGRHIVKAIQSRFPPEKYEVLFNRAPERWKSVVEPDHFHVLVFPKVQDSYSVEKSWFSAENLLKAYWVFNLIP
;
A
#
# COMPACT_ATOMS: atom_id res chain seq x y z
N MET A 1 35.61 49.70 45.02
CA MET A 1 34.85 48.48 45.37
C MET A 1 33.63 48.42 44.48
N SER A 2 33.70 47.60 43.44
CA SER A 2 32.67 47.48 42.39
C SER A 2 31.73 46.34 42.74
N PHE A 3 30.45 46.63 42.89
CA PHE A 3 29.39 45.62 43.03
C PHE A 3 29.05 45.08 41.63
N GLN A 4 29.42 43.82 41.36
CA GLN A 4 28.89 43.08 40.22
C GLN A 4 27.58 42.41 40.62
N SER A 5 26.48 42.91 40.08
CA SER A 5 25.17 42.28 40.11
C SER A 5 25.17 41.05 39.20
N PHE A 6 24.92 39.86 39.76
CA PHE A 6 24.64 38.66 38.98
C PHE A 6 23.20 38.71 38.47
N LEU A 7 23.06 38.92 37.16
CA LEU A 7 21.80 38.75 36.44
C LEU A 7 21.56 37.25 36.23
N VAL A 8 20.57 36.69 36.93
CA VAL A 8 20.08 35.33 36.69
C VAL A 8 19.25 35.37 35.40
N LEU A 9 19.85 34.90 34.30
CA LEU A 9 19.18 34.76 33.01
C LEU A 9 18.29 33.52 33.05
N PHE A 10 16.99 33.69 33.28
CA PHE A 10 16.01 32.65 33.00
C PHE A 10 15.95 32.44 31.48
N LEU A 11 16.57 31.37 31.00
CA LEU A 11 16.33 30.83 29.67
C LEU A 11 14.92 30.22 29.65
N ALA A 12 13.92 31.06 29.37
CA ALA A 12 12.64 30.58 28.88
C ALA A 12 12.89 30.00 27.49
N THR A 13 13.11 28.68 27.42
CA THR A 13 13.02 27.95 26.15
C THR A 13 11.57 27.97 25.73
N SER A 14 11.19 28.99 24.96
CA SER A 14 10.01 28.91 24.11
C SER A 14 10.27 27.79 23.11
N ALA A 15 9.84 26.58 23.47
CA ALA A 15 9.57 25.54 22.49
C ALA A 15 8.43 26.07 21.62
N SER A 16 8.80 26.78 20.56
CA SER A 16 7.93 27.09 19.45
C SER A 16 7.58 25.75 18.81
N THR A 17 6.58 25.06 19.35
CA THR A 17 5.86 24.02 18.62
C THR A 17 5.23 24.71 17.43
N SER A 18 5.96 24.73 16.32
CA SER A 18 5.42 25.06 15.01
C SER A 18 4.41 23.96 14.68
N TYR A 19 3.20 24.14 15.18
CA TYR A 19 2.01 23.50 14.67
C TYR A 19 1.94 23.92 13.21
N VAL A 20 2.43 23.08 12.30
CA VAL A 20 2.18 23.26 10.87
C VAL A 20 0.71 22.90 10.71
N PRO A 21 -0.19 23.87 10.49
CA PRO A 21 -1.56 23.53 10.19
C PRO A 21 -1.51 22.69 8.93
N SER A 22 -2.33 21.63 8.84
CA SER A 22 -2.61 20.96 7.58
C SER A 22 -3.22 21.99 6.63
N MET A 23 -2.36 22.78 5.98
CA MET A 23 -2.75 23.64 4.89
C MET A 23 -3.22 22.67 3.82
N ALA A 24 -4.54 22.63 3.65
CA ALA A 24 -5.16 22.36 2.39
C ALA A 24 -4.47 23.26 1.35
N LEU A 25 -3.38 22.76 0.79
CA LEU A 25 -2.75 23.29 -0.40
C LEU A 25 -3.86 23.32 -1.43
N ARG A 26 -4.34 24.53 -1.74
CA ARG A 26 -5.14 24.79 -2.92
C ARG A 26 -4.37 24.21 -4.11
N TYR A 27 -4.79 23.03 -4.52
CA TYR A 27 -4.23 22.22 -5.60
C TYR A 27 -4.55 22.88 -6.95
N GLN A 28 -3.93 24.03 -7.25
CA GLN A 28 -4.03 24.67 -8.55
C GLN A 28 -2.66 25.15 -9.02
N SER A 29 -2.06 24.34 -9.89
CA SER A 29 -1.09 24.64 -10.97
C SER A 29 0.07 23.63 -10.98
N GLY A 30 0.05 22.73 -11.97
CA GLY A 30 1.10 21.72 -12.15
C GLY A 30 0.66 20.45 -12.90
N TRP A 31 -0.64 20.25 -13.10
CA TRP A 31 -1.15 19.11 -13.85
C TRP A 31 -0.78 19.23 -15.33
N THR A 32 0.18 18.44 -15.79
CA THR A 32 0.31 18.19 -17.23
C THR A 32 -0.74 17.14 -17.60
N THR A 33 -1.55 17.42 -18.62
CA THR A 33 -2.52 16.45 -19.19
C THR A 33 -1.83 15.30 -19.91
N ALA A 34 -0.51 15.33 -20.02
CA ALA A 34 0.31 14.30 -20.65
C ALA A 34 0.30 12.95 -19.90
N SER A 35 -0.03 12.96 -18.60
CA SER A 35 -0.19 11.73 -17.80
C SER A 35 -1.68 11.37 -17.68
N PRO A 36 -2.12 10.17 -18.09
CA PRO A 36 -3.51 9.75 -17.92
C PRO A 36 -3.86 9.48 -16.44
N ALA A 37 -2.87 9.43 -15.54
CA ALA A 37 -3.09 9.37 -14.10
C ALA A 37 -3.42 10.74 -13.47
N ASN A 38 -3.28 11.84 -14.21
CA ASN A 38 -3.61 13.20 -13.76
C ASN A 38 -5.11 13.54 -13.97
N ILE A 39 -5.99 12.58 -13.67
CA ILE A 39 -7.44 12.72 -13.77
C ILE A 39 -8.08 13.09 -12.43
N GLY A 40 -9.18 13.83 -12.50
CA GLY A 40 -10.01 14.16 -11.37
C GLY A 40 -10.81 12.96 -10.87
N ARG A 41 -11.25 13.04 -9.61
CA ARG A 41 -12.07 11.98 -9.00
C ARG A 41 -13.36 11.67 -9.78
N GLN A 42 -13.98 12.69 -10.36
CA GLN A 42 -15.23 12.55 -11.12
C GLN A 42 -15.04 11.76 -12.41
N GLU A 43 -13.81 11.71 -12.93
CA GLU A 43 -13.50 11.05 -14.19
C GLU A 43 -13.13 9.57 -14.02
N LEU A 44 -12.86 9.11 -12.78
CA LEU A 44 -12.36 7.76 -12.51
C LEU A 44 -13.18 6.64 -13.15
N LYS A 45 -14.51 6.82 -13.19
CA LYS A 45 -15.43 5.84 -13.79
C LYS A 45 -15.12 5.60 -15.28
N ASN A 46 -14.68 6.63 -16.00
CA ASN A 46 -14.37 6.55 -17.43
C ASN A 46 -13.05 5.80 -17.71
N TYR A 47 -12.24 5.56 -16.69
CA TYR A 47 -10.92 4.91 -16.81
C TYR A 47 -10.86 3.54 -16.13
N GLN A 48 -12.02 3.02 -15.71
CA GLN A 48 -12.11 1.72 -15.06
C GLN A 48 -11.56 0.59 -15.93
N VAL A 49 -11.04 -0.45 -15.28
CA VAL A 49 -10.48 -1.64 -15.92
C VAL A 49 -11.04 -2.90 -15.31
N ASP A 50 -11.18 -3.92 -16.14
CA ASP A 50 -11.54 -5.25 -15.69
C ASP A 50 -10.29 -6.01 -15.24
N ALA A 51 -10.42 -6.79 -14.17
CA ALA A 51 -9.33 -7.59 -13.61
C ALA A 51 -9.71 -9.08 -13.51
N LEU A 52 -10.38 -9.61 -14.54
CA LEU A 52 -11.00 -10.95 -14.55
C LEU A 52 -10.03 -12.12 -14.36
N THR A 53 -8.73 -11.91 -14.58
CA THR A 53 -7.68 -12.91 -14.32
C THR A 53 -6.62 -12.36 -13.36
N TRP A 54 -5.95 -13.24 -12.61
CA TRP A 54 -4.87 -12.82 -11.72
C TRP A 54 -3.71 -12.16 -12.48
N SER A 55 -3.45 -12.58 -13.72
CA SER A 55 -2.46 -11.92 -14.58
C SER A 55 -2.83 -10.47 -14.89
N THR A 56 -4.08 -10.22 -15.26
CA THR A 56 -4.59 -8.85 -15.49
C THR A 56 -4.60 -8.02 -14.21
N THR A 57 -4.95 -8.61 -13.06
CA THR A 57 -4.87 -7.93 -11.76
C THR A 57 -3.44 -7.48 -11.45
N ARG A 58 -2.45 -8.38 -11.61
CA ARG A 58 -1.02 -8.07 -11.45
C ARG A 58 -0.61 -6.91 -12.33
N LYS A 59 -0.98 -6.95 -13.61
CA LYS A 59 -0.69 -5.86 -14.55
C LYS A 59 -1.26 -4.54 -14.07
N HIS A 60 -2.57 -4.48 -13.79
CA HIS A 60 -3.22 -3.24 -13.39
C HIS A 60 -2.65 -2.65 -12.10
N ILE A 61 -2.38 -3.48 -11.08
CA ILE A 61 -1.79 -3.01 -9.83
C ILE A 61 -0.38 -2.45 -10.06
N ILE A 62 0.53 -3.25 -10.64
CA ILE A 62 1.94 -2.89 -10.79
C ILE A 62 2.14 -1.71 -11.76
N GLU A 63 1.29 -1.59 -12.78
CA GLU A 63 1.35 -0.48 -13.73
C GLU A 63 0.72 0.82 -13.21
N GLY A 64 0.18 0.82 -11.98
CA GLY A 64 -0.37 2.01 -11.31
C GLY A 64 -1.83 2.31 -11.64
N ARG A 65 -2.62 1.28 -11.96
CA ARG A 65 -4.07 1.34 -12.25
C ARG A 65 -4.90 0.57 -11.22
N GLY A 66 -4.32 0.22 -10.07
CA GLY A 66 -4.97 -0.60 -9.05
C GLY A 66 -6.28 0.00 -8.55
N SER A 67 -6.31 1.32 -8.36
CA SER A 67 -7.49 2.04 -7.88
C SER A 67 -8.59 2.19 -8.94
N LEU A 68 -8.31 1.83 -10.19
CA LEU A 68 -9.23 1.87 -11.31
C LEU A 68 -9.86 0.50 -11.61
N ILE A 69 -9.52 -0.55 -10.85
CA ILE A 69 -10.18 -1.84 -11.03
C ILE A 69 -11.68 -1.68 -10.73
N ALA A 70 -12.50 -2.13 -11.68
CA ALA A 70 -13.96 -2.04 -11.61
C ALA A 70 -14.53 -2.92 -10.49
N ARG A 71 -15.78 -2.67 -10.14
CA ARG A 71 -16.59 -3.53 -9.28
C ARG A 71 -17.72 -4.11 -10.12
N GLU A 72 -18.28 -5.21 -9.63
CA GLU A 72 -19.55 -5.72 -10.13
C GLU A 72 -20.64 -4.66 -9.91
N GLU A 73 -21.62 -4.61 -10.81
CA GLU A 73 -22.67 -3.58 -10.82
C GLU A 73 -23.42 -3.50 -9.48
N ASP A 74 -23.76 -4.65 -8.90
CA ASP A 74 -24.45 -4.73 -7.61
C ASP A 74 -23.59 -4.25 -6.44
N CYS A 75 -22.28 -4.46 -6.52
CA CYS A 75 -21.35 -3.95 -5.52
C CYS A 75 -21.22 -2.42 -5.63
N ASP A 76 -21.17 -1.88 -6.86
CA ASP A 76 -21.15 -0.44 -7.09
C ASP A 76 -22.44 0.24 -6.61
N LYS A 77 -23.62 -0.39 -6.77
CA LYS A 77 -24.88 0.09 -6.19
C LYS A 77 -24.82 0.15 -4.67
N LYS A 78 -24.32 -0.91 -4.00
CA LYS A 78 -24.15 -0.94 -2.54
C LYS A 78 -23.18 0.14 -2.05
N LEU A 79 -22.06 0.33 -2.76
CA LEU A 79 -21.08 1.37 -2.45
C LEU A 79 -21.68 2.78 -2.63
N ALA A 80 -22.50 3.00 -3.66
CA ALA A 80 -23.19 4.26 -3.86
C ALA A 80 -24.14 4.58 -2.69
N LEU A 81 -24.91 3.59 -2.22
CA LEU A 81 -25.77 3.75 -1.04
C LEU A 81 -24.96 4.04 0.24
N ALA A 82 -23.83 3.36 0.43
CA ALA A 82 -22.94 3.62 1.56
C ALA A 82 -22.39 5.07 1.51
N ARG A 83 -22.02 5.56 0.34
CA ARG A 83 -21.59 6.96 0.13
C ARG A 83 -22.70 7.98 0.36
N GLN A 84 -23.95 7.64 0.09
CA GLN A 84 -25.09 8.50 0.44
C GLN A 84 -25.31 8.54 1.96
N LYS A 85 -25.17 7.39 2.64
CA LYS A 85 -25.30 7.28 4.09
C LYS A 85 -24.16 7.98 4.85
N TYR A 86 -22.93 7.89 4.33
CA TYR A 86 -21.72 8.49 4.88
C TYR A 86 -21.08 9.44 3.86
N PRO A 87 -21.68 10.62 3.63
CA PRO A 87 -21.24 11.52 2.58
C PRO A 87 -19.94 12.24 2.95
N GLY A 88 -18.99 12.25 2.01
CA GLY A 88 -17.69 12.88 2.18
C GLY A 88 -16.67 12.00 2.92
N SER A 89 -15.40 12.40 2.85
CA SER A 89 -14.29 11.63 3.42
C SER A 89 -14.29 11.59 4.94
N GLU A 90 -14.78 12.64 5.59
CA GLU A 90 -14.85 12.77 7.04
C GLU A 90 -15.85 11.76 7.64
N LYS A 91 -17.12 11.80 7.24
CA LYS A 91 -18.14 10.88 7.74
C LYS A 91 -17.86 9.42 7.39
N ALA A 92 -17.30 9.17 6.20
CA ALA A 92 -16.85 7.83 5.84
C ALA A 92 -15.69 7.36 6.75
N GLY A 93 -14.78 8.26 7.10
CA GLY A 93 -13.72 8.02 8.07
C GLY A 93 -14.23 7.73 9.48
N GLU A 94 -15.18 8.52 9.99
CA GLU A 94 -15.83 8.29 11.29
C GLU A 94 -16.51 6.92 11.37
N TYR A 95 -17.23 6.53 10.31
CA TYR A 95 -17.81 5.21 10.20
C TYR A 95 -16.74 4.12 10.30
N VAL A 96 -15.67 4.21 9.50
CA VAL A 96 -14.57 3.24 9.55
C VAL A 96 -13.91 3.19 10.93
N LYS A 97 -13.63 4.34 11.56
CA LYS A 97 -13.08 4.40 12.93
C LYS A 97 -13.99 3.67 13.92
N SER A 98 -15.30 3.82 13.81
CA SER A 98 -16.25 3.09 14.66
C SER A 98 -16.18 1.56 14.47
N GLN A 99 -15.94 1.08 13.25
CA GLN A 99 -15.84 -0.36 12.96
C GLN A 99 -14.49 -0.97 13.39
N LEU A 100 -13.51 -0.12 13.70
CA LEU A 100 -12.15 -0.51 14.08
C LEU A 100 -11.85 -0.26 15.57
N ASP A 101 -12.83 0.17 16.36
CA ASP A 101 -12.67 0.62 17.75
C ASP A 101 -11.65 1.77 17.89
N TRP A 102 -11.62 2.65 16.89
CA TRP A 102 -10.75 3.83 16.83
C TRP A 102 -11.50 5.16 16.98
N THR A 103 -12.74 5.11 17.47
CA THR A 103 -13.52 6.31 17.77
C THR A 103 -12.75 7.22 18.72
N ASN A 104 -12.63 8.50 18.39
CA ASN A 104 -11.86 9.52 19.12
C ASN A 104 -10.36 9.23 19.25
N LEU A 105 -9.80 8.33 18.44
CA LEU A 105 -8.37 8.12 18.34
C LEU A 105 -7.81 8.84 17.11
N ASP A 106 -6.82 9.70 17.35
CA ASP A 106 -6.09 10.40 16.30
C ASP A 106 -5.00 9.53 15.67
N PRO A 107 -4.54 9.86 14.45
CA PRO A 107 -3.36 9.23 13.87
C PRO A 107 -2.13 9.36 14.78
N ASP A 108 -1.41 8.26 14.98
CA ASP A 108 -0.14 8.25 15.70
C ASP A 108 1.01 8.49 14.72
N THR A 109 1.48 9.74 14.66
CA THR A 109 2.57 10.18 13.79
C THR A 109 3.97 9.93 14.37
N ASN A 110 4.05 9.48 15.62
CA ASN A 110 5.31 9.17 16.29
C ASN A 110 5.80 7.75 15.98
N LYS A 111 4.88 6.88 15.55
CA LYS A 111 5.15 5.49 15.19
C LYS A 111 5.24 5.29 13.68
N ASN A 112 6.03 4.31 13.28
CA ASN A 112 6.13 3.87 11.90
C ASN A 112 5.60 2.45 11.73
N LEU A 113 5.04 2.16 10.56
CA LEU A 113 4.39 0.87 10.31
C LEU A 113 5.33 -0.34 10.47
N TRP A 114 6.62 -0.18 10.15
CA TRP A 114 7.60 -1.28 10.24
C TRP A 114 8.08 -1.57 11.66
N GLU A 115 7.70 -0.76 12.65
CA GLU A 115 8.05 -0.99 14.04
C GLU A 115 7.33 -2.24 14.58
N GLU A 116 8.06 -3.03 15.35
CA GLU A 116 7.49 -4.18 16.05
C GLU A 116 6.38 -3.72 17.01
N GLY A 117 5.27 -4.45 17.03
CA GLY A 117 4.09 -4.06 17.81
C GLY A 117 3.25 -2.93 17.21
N VAL A 118 3.53 -2.51 15.97
CA VAL A 118 2.68 -1.58 15.20
C VAL A 118 1.88 -2.32 14.13
N TYR A 119 2.54 -2.96 13.16
CA TYR A 119 1.86 -3.58 12.01
C TYR A 119 0.89 -4.73 12.37
N ASN A 120 1.08 -5.36 13.52
CA ASN A 120 0.27 -6.47 14.03
C ASN A 120 -0.59 -6.09 15.25
N ASN A 121 -0.66 -4.81 15.59
CA ASN A 121 -1.38 -4.34 16.76
C ASN A 121 -2.68 -3.62 16.35
N PRO A 122 -3.85 -4.10 16.81
CA PRO A 122 -5.13 -3.54 16.40
C PRO A 122 -5.34 -2.08 16.82
N LEU A 123 -4.55 -1.54 17.76
CA LEU A 123 -4.57 -0.11 18.09
C LEU A 123 -3.96 0.79 17.00
N PHE A 124 -3.21 0.22 16.05
CA PHE A 124 -2.50 0.97 15.02
C PHE A 124 -2.80 0.48 13.59
N ALA A 125 -3.00 -0.81 13.41
CA ALA A 125 -3.16 -1.39 12.09
C ALA A 125 -4.07 -2.62 12.11
N GLN A 126 -5.03 -2.70 11.19
CA GLN A 126 -6.02 -3.78 11.15
C GLN A 126 -6.35 -4.22 9.72
N PHE A 127 -6.31 -5.53 9.48
CA PHE A 127 -6.86 -6.13 8.27
C PHE A 127 -8.37 -6.39 8.45
N ARG A 128 -9.16 -6.00 7.46
CA ARG A 128 -10.59 -6.35 7.33
C ARG A 128 -10.87 -6.81 5.91
N LEU A 129 -11.86 -7.69 5.73
CA LEU A 129 -12.37 -7.96 4.39
C LEU A 129 -13.04 -6.68 3.86
N ASN A 130 -12.88 -6.40 2.58
CA ASN A 130 -13.50 -5.24 1.96
C ASN A 130 -15.00 -5.51 1.81
N GLU A 131 -15.83 -4.64 2.38
CA GLU A 131 -17.29 -4.69 2.25
C GLU A 131 -17.76 -4.44 0.80
N PHE A 132 -16.95 -3.71 0.02
CA PHE A 132 -17.22 -3.35 -1.37
C PHE A 132 -16.04 -3.77 -2.26
N PRO A 133 -15.84 -5.09 -2.45
CA PRO A 133 -14.70 -5.61 -3.17
C PRO A 133 -14.75 -5.25 -4.66
N TYR A 134 -13.56 -5.11 -5.25
CA TYR A 134 -13.37 -5.11 -6.71
C TYR A 134 -13.92 -6.39 -7.36
N ALA A 135 -14.26 -6.31 -8.64
CA ALA A 135 -14.52 -7.47 -9.48
C ALA A 135 -13.19 -8.18 -9.74
N LEU A 136 -13.00 -9.32 -9.08
CA LEU A 136 -11.74 -10.06 -9.02
C LEU A 136 -11.96 -11.52 -9.41
N PRO A 137 -10.90 -12.25 -9.78
CA PRO A 137 -10.99 -13.68 -10.06
C PRO A 137 -11.55 -14.47 -8.85
N PRO A 138 -12.23 -15.62 -9.06
CA PRO A 138 -12.96 -16.34 -8.01
C PRO A 138 -12.18 -16.70 -6.74
N ASP A 139 -10.86 -16.92 -6.83
CA ASP A 139 -10.02 -17.31 -5.69
C ASP A 139 -9.31 -16.14 -5.02
N VAL A 140 -9.53 -14.91 -5.50
CA VAL A 140 -8.90 -13.72 -4.93
C VAL A 140 -9.80 -13.12 -3.85
N THR A 141 -9.24 -12.97 -2.65
CA THR A 141 -9.91 -12.22 -1.57
C THR A 141 -9.42 -10.77 -1.55
N HIS A 142 -10.36 -9.85 -1.35
CA HIS A 142 -10.07 -8.42 -1.25
C HIS A 142 -10.13 -7.98 0.22
N TRP A 143 -8.98 -7.62 0.76
CA TRP A 143 -8.81 -7.06 2.09
C TRP A 143 -8.53 -5.56 2.04
N VAL A 144 -8.87 -4.85 3.11
CA VAL A 144 -8.41 -3.50 3.37
C VAL A 144 -7.52 -3.54 4.61
N TYR A 145 -6.31 -3.00 4.49
CA TYR A 145 -5.39 -2.82 5.58
C TYR A 145 -5.45 -1.38 6.07
N TRP A 146 -6.18 -1.16 7.16
CA TRP A 146 -6.43 0.15 7.76
C TRP A 146 -5.30 0.53 8.71
N LEU A 147 -4.92 1.80 8.70
CA LEU A 147 -3.77 2.34 9.43
C LEU A 147 -4.16 3.61 10.19
N ARG A 148 -3.81 3.64 11.48
CA ARG A 148 -3.77 4.86 12.31
C ARG A 148 -2.38 5.49 12.33
N VAL A 149 -1.38 4.88 11.69
CA VAL A 149 -0.05 5.46 11.48
C VAL A 149 0.10 5.92 10.03
N PRO A 150 1.00 6.89 9.72
CA PRO A 150 1.23 7.31 8.34
C PRO A 150 1.61 6.14 7.43
N ALA A 151 0.85 5.98 6.33
CA ALA A 151 1.11 4.93 5.34
C ALA A 151 2.38 5.19 4.52
N VAL A 152 2.74 6.46 4.32
CA VAL A 152 3.96 6.92 3.66
C VAL A 152 4.39 8.24 4.30
N SER A 153 5.66 8.34 4.64
CA SER A 153 6.30 9.59 5.05
C SER A 153 7.76 9.59 4.58
N THR A 154 8.44 10.73 4.71
CA THR A 154 9.87 10.81 4.38
C THR A 154 10.72 9.79 5.16
N LYS A 155 10.29 9.40 6.37
CA LYS A 155 10.96 8.37 7.19
C LYS A 155 10.99 6.99 6.52
N PHE A 156 10.07 6.68 5.60
CA PHE A 156 10.05 5.42 4.85
C PHE A 156 11.27 5.28 3.92
N PHE A 157 11.95 6.38 3.59
CA PHE A 157 13.13 6.35 2.75
C PHE A 157 14.42 6.08 3.54
N SER A 158 14.40 6.23 4.86
CA SER A 158 15.54 5.93 5.71
C SER A 158 15.85 4.43 5.67
N PRO A 159 17.11 4.02 5.39
CA PRO A 159 17.49 2.62 5.44
C PRO A 159 17.52 2.11 6.88
N LEU A 160 17.10 0.86 7.09
CA LEU A 160 17.43 0.15 8.33
C LEU A 160 18.94 -0.18 8.33
N ARG A 161 19.51 -0.47 9.51
CA ARG A 161 20.96 -0.71 9.69
C ARG A 161 21.56 -1.77 8.76
N HIS A 162 20.76 -2.71 8.28
CA HIS A 162 21.18 -3.83 7.42
C HIS A 162 20.77 -3.65 5.96
N GLU A 163 20.14 -2.52 5.60
CA GLU A 163 19.66 -2.27 4.25
C GLU A 163 20.60 -1.34 3.49
N THR A 164 20.69 -1.53 2.17
CA THR A 164 21.39 -0.61 1.27
C THR A 164 20.35 0.17 0.47
N VAL A 165 20.51 1.49 0.41
CA VAL A 165 19.61 2.33 -0.38
C VAL A 165 19.71 2.00 -1.88
N PRO A 166 18.60 2.03 -2.64
CA PRO A 166 18.62 1.73 -4.08
C PRO A 166 19.44 2.72 -4.90
N HIS A 167 19.48 3.98 -4.45
CA HIS A 167 20.22 5.07 -5.07
C HIS A 167 20.64 6.10 -3.99
N GLN A 168 21.77 6.77 -4.17
CA GLN A 168 22.27 7.73 -3.17
C GLN A 168 21.35 8.94 -2.99
N ASP A 169 20.62 9.34 -4.03
CA ASP A 169 19.66 10.44 -3.94
C ASP A 169 18.52 10.17 -2.94
N PHE A 170 18.30 8.92 -2.54
CA PHE A 170 17.30 8.57 -1.53
C PHE A 170 17.76 8.95 -0.11
N LEU A 171 18.98 9.48 0.03
CA LEU A 171 19.49 10.10 1.26
C LEU A 171 19.39 11.63 1.21
N ASN A 172 19.08 12.23 0.05
CA ASN A 172 18.92 13.67 -0.09
C ASN A 172 17.53 14.10 0.41
N PRO A 173 17.42 14.99 1.42
CA PRO A 173 16.13 15.38 1.99
C PRO A 173 15.16 16.03 0.98
N VAL A 174 15.66 16.84 0.04
CA VAL A 174 14.85 17.47 -1.01
C VAL A 174 14.29 16.41 -1.95
N ARG A 175 15.13 15.48 -2.38
CA ARG A 175 14.71 14.36 -3.22
C ARG A 175 13.68 13.49 -2.52
N VAL A 176 13.94 13.12 -1.26
CA VAL A 176 13.02 12.29 -0.46
C VAL A 176 11.65 12.95 -0.30
N ALA A 177 11.61 14.27 -0.09
CA ALA A 177 10.34 15.01 -0.05
C ALA A 177 9.60 14.93 -1.40
N ALA A 178 10.30 15.16 -2.51
CA ALA A 178 9.72 15.06 -3.86
C ALA A 178 9.21 13.63 -4.17
N LEU A 179 9.97 12.59 -3.83
CA LEU A 179 9.56 11.19 -4.01
C LEU A 179 8.38 10.82 -3.10
N THR A 180 8.30 11.38 -1.89
CA THR A 180 7.15 11.20 -1.00
C THR A 180 5.89 11.83 -1.62
N ASN A 181 6.01 13.05 -2.15
CA ASN A 181 4.92 13.73 -2.85
C ASN A 181 4.48 12.95 -4.10
N TYR A 182 5.42 12.41 -4.88
CA TYR A 182 5.13 11.54 -6.01
C TYR A 182 4.28 10.32 -5.62
N ILE A 183 4.65 9.63 -4.53
CA ILE A 183 3.91 8.45 -4.03
C ILE A 183 2.52 8.83 -3.50
N ASN A 184 2.34 10.05 -2.96
CA ASN A 184 1.02 10.56 -2.56
C ASN A 184 0.17 11.00 -3.77
N HIS A 185 0.82 11.36 -4.87
CA HIS A 185 0.19 11.81 -6.11
C HIS A 185 -0.21 10.66 -7.04
N TYR A 186 0.45 9.51 -7.01
CA TYR A 186 0.09 8.35 -7.83
C TYR A 186 -0.32 7.13 -7.01
N ASP A 187 -0.87 6.11 -7.67
CA ASP A 187 -1.19 4.84 -7.03
C ASP A 187 0.09 4.27 -6.38
N PHE A 188 0.05 4.04 -5.08
CA PHE A 188 1.14 3.41 -4.36
C PHE A 188 0.90 1.91 -4.32
N TYR A 189 1.71 1.13 -5.04
CA TYR A 189 1.48 -0.30 -5.26
C TYR A 189 2.65 -1.18 -4.81
N GLY A 190 2.40 -2.49 -4.75
CA GLY A 190 3.46 -3.47 -4.59
C GLY A 190 2.95 -4.90 -4.63
N SER A 191 3.84 -5.83 -4.34
CA SER A 191 3.54 -7.26 -4.35
C SER A 191 4.34 -8.06 -3.33
N SER A 192 3.86 -9.25 -3.01
CA SER A 192 4.55 -10.26 -2.20
C SER A 192 4.26 -11.66 -2.75
N GLY A 193 5.23 -12.57 -2.67
CA GLY A 193 5.07 -13.96 -3.10
C GLY A 193 5.00 -14.18 -4.62
N ILE A 194 5.09 -13.13 -5.43
CA ILE A 194 5.12 -13.21 -6.91
C ILE A 194 6.58 -13.30 -7.37
N SER A 195 6.88 -14.23 -8.28
CA SER A 195 8.25 -14.39 -8.79
C SER A 195 8.70 -13.19 -9.64
N GLU A 196 9.98 -12.83 -9.53
CA GLU A 196 10.60 -11.78 -10.35
C GLU A 196 10.51 -12.09 -11.85
N ARG A 197 10.47 -13.39 -12.23
CA ARG A 197 10.22 -13.82 -13.61
C ARG A 197 8.89 -13.31 -14.15
N VAL A 198 7.86 -13.23 -13.33
CA VAL A 198 6.55 -12.69 -13.72
C VAL A 198 6.60 -11.16 -13.74
N LEU A 199 7.18 -10.55 -12.71
CA LEU A 199 7.19 -9.09 -12.55
C LEU A 199 8.01 -8.37 -13.63
N ARG A 200 9.10 -8.97 -14.13
CA ARG A 200 9.97 -8.35 -15.16
C ARG A 200 9.27 -8.05 -16.48
N HIS A 201 8.11 -8.66 -16.75
CA HIS A 201 7.33 -8.45 -17.97
C HIS A 201 6.30 -7.32 -17.84
N LEU A 202 6.17 -6.74 -16.64
CA LEU A 202 5.30 -5.59 -16.38
C LEU A 202 6.11 -4.29 -16.52
N ARG A 203 5.42 -3.16 -16.75
CA ARG A 203 6.05 -1.83 -16.81
C ARG A 203 5.62 -0.99 -15.61
N PRO A 204 6.29 -1.10 -14.44
CA PRO A 204 5.89 -0.38 -13.23
C PRO A 204 5.69 1.13 -13.46
N SER A 205 4.63 1.68 -12.88
CA SER A 205 4.20 3.08 -13.00
C SER A 205 3.90 3.57 -14.43
N SER A 206 3.64 2.68 -15.39
CA SER A 206 3.38 3.07 -16.78
C SER A 206 2.11 3.89 -16.96
N PHE A 207 1.11 3.78 -16.07
CA PHE A 207 -0.08 4.62 -16.14
C PHE A 207 0.23 6.08 -15.81
N ALA A 208 1.10 6.34 -14.84
CA ALA A 208 1.58 7.69 -14.55
C ALA A 208 2.53 8.21 -15.65
N HIS A 209 3.28 7.31 -16.29
CA HIS A 209 4.30 7.63 -17.28
C HIS A 209 4.11 6.80 -18.57
N PRO A 210 3.14 7.14 -19.42
CA PRO A 210 2.80 6.34 -20.61
C PRO A 210 3.98 6.22 -21.59
N SER A 211 4.84 7.24 -21.65
CA SER A 211 6.12 7.22 -22.36
C SER A 211 7.23 7.77 -21.47
N ASP A 212 8.49 7.57 -21.86
CA ASP A 212 9.64 8.04 -21.08
C ASP A 212 9.83 9.57 -21.13
N HIS A 213 9.12 10.26 -22.04
CA HIS A 213 9.08 11.72 -22.11
C HIS A 213 8.10 12.33 -21.10
N VAL A 214 7.13 11.56 -20.61
CA VAL A 214 6.21 12.01 -19.57
C VAL A 214 6.91 11.84 -18.22
N VAL A 215 7.40 12.94 -17.67
CA VAL A 215 8.09 13.01 -16.38
C VAL A 215 7.22 13.80 -15.42
N TRP A 216 7.13 13.38 -14.18
CA TRP A 216 6.43 14.13 -13.15
C TRP A 216 7.37 15.17 -12.56
N GLU A 217 6.86 16.37 -12.28
CA GLU A 217 7.62 17.43 -11.63
C GLU A 217 6.95 17.75 -10.30
N ASP A 218 7.72 17.73 -9.22
CA ASP A 218 7.23 18.08 -7.90
C ASP A 218 6.83 19.55 -7.86
N PRO A 219 5.57 19.88 -7.49
CA PRO A 219 5.10 21.26 -7.54
C PRO A 219 5.79 22.19 -6.54
N VAL A 220 6.48 21.65 -5.53
CA VAL A 220 7.13 22.41 -4.46
C VAL A 220 8.61 22.63 -4.78
N SER A 221 9.36 21.56 -4.98
CA SER A 221 10.82 21.56 -5.16
C SER A 221 11.27 21.64 -6.61
N ARG A 222 10.36 21.41 -7.58
CA ARG A 222 10.66 21.28 -9.02
C ARG A 222 11.54 20.09 -9.38
N GLU A 223 11.78 19.19 -8.43
CA GLU A 223 12.45 17.92 -8.68
C GLU A 223 11.65 17.09 -9.71
N ARG A 224 12.36 16.52 -10.68
CA ARG A 224 11.77 15.69 -11.73
C ARG A 224 11.86 14.22 -11.36
N VAL A 225 10.76 13.48 -11.49
CA VAL A 225 10.67 12.05 -11.20
C VAL A 225 10.27 11.32 -12.46
N THR A 226 11.20 10.53 -13.00
CA THR A 226 10.96 9.64 -14.13
C THR A 226 10.18 8.40 -13.68
N ARG A 227 9.69 7.61 -14.65
CA ARG A 227 9.00 6.35 -14.38
C ARG A 227 9.84 5.38 -13.54
N VAL A 228 11.12 5.24 -13.87
CA VAL A 228 12.03 4.27 -13.22
C VAL A 228 12.29 4.71 -11.79
N GLU A 229 12.57 5.99 -11.56
CA GLU A 229 12.79 6.54 -10.21
C GLU A 229 11.52 6.45 -9.37
N GLY A 230 10.36 6.78 -9.94
CA GLY A 230 9.07 6.65 -9.27
C GLY A 230 8.76 5.20 -8.87
N ALA A 231 9.00 4.24 -9.76
CA ALA A 231 8.85 2.82 -9.45
C ALA A 231 9.84 2.33 -8.39
N GLN A 232 11.09 2.80 -8.41
CA GLN A 232 12.09 2.48 -7.37
C GLN A 232 11.71 3.09 -6.02
N ALA A 233 11.20 4.32 -6.00
CA ALA A 233 10.70 4.98 -4.79
C ALA A 233 9.51 4.23 -4.19
N ILE A 234 8.54 3.84 -5.03
CA ILE A 234 7.42 2.99 -4.64
C ILE A 234 7.92 1.66 -4.08
N LYS A 235 8.85 0.97 -4.76
CA LYS A 235 9.42 -0.30 -4.26
C LYS A 235 10.12 -0.12 -2.92
N TRP A 236 10.90 0.94 -2.76
CA TRP A 236 11.67 1.22 -1.56
C TRP A 236 10.76 1.55 -0.38
N ALA A 237 9.87 2.52 -0.49
CA ALA A 237 8.90 2.83 0.57
C ALA A 237 7.97 1.63 0.84
N GLY A 238 7.57 0.93 -0.21
CA GLY A 238 6.70 -0.24 -0.17
C GLY A 238 7.24 -1.43 0.61
N ARG A 239 8.56 -1.54 0.81
CA ARG A 239 9.18 -2.67 1.54
C ARG A 239 8.63 -2.82 2.96
N HIS A 240 8.31 -1.71 3.62
CA HIS A 240 7.74 -1.70 4.97
C HIS A 240 6.29 -2.21 4.97
N ILE A 241 5.50 -1.82 3.95
CA ILE A 241 4.12 -2.31 3.76
C ILE A 241 4.13 -3.80 3.44
N VAL A 242 5.04 -4.23 2.56
CA VAL A 242 5.22 -5.64 2.19
C VAL A 242 5.51 -6.49 3.43
N LYS A 243 6.44 -6.05 4.29
CA LYS A 243 6.76 -6.77 5.53
C LYS A 243 5.55 -6.92 6.45
N ALA A 244 4.76 -5.85 6.62
CA ALA A 244 3.52 -5.88 7.39
C ALA A 244 2.50 -6.88 6.81
N ILE A 245 2.28 -6.83 5.49
CA ILE A 245 1.39 -7.75 4.77
C ILE A 245 1.84 -9.21 4.91
N GLN A 246 3.14 -9.48 4.80
CA GLN A 246 3.70 -10.83 4.91
C GLN A 246 3.48 -11.47 6.29
N SER A 247 3.36 -10.66 7.35
CA SER A 247 3.03 -11.17 8.68
C SER A 247 1.64 -11.82 8.76
N ARG A 248 0.71 -11.41 7.88
CA ARG A 248 -0.65 -11.95 7.79
C ARG A 248 -0.81 -12.93 6.62
N PHE A 249 -0.16 -12.65 5.50
CA PHE A 249 -0.22 -13.42 4.26
C PHE A 249 1.19 -13.83 3.82
N PRO A 250 1.71 -14.94 4.37
CA PRO A 250 3.08 -15.36 4.09
C PRO A 250 3.33 -15.66 2.61
N PRO A 251 4.47 -15.23 2.04
CA PRO A 251 4.75 -15.32 0.60
C PRO A 251 4.88 -16.74 0.07
N GLU A 252 5.10 -17.73 0.93
CA GLU A 252 5.13 -19.15 0.58
C GLU A 252 3.73 -19.75 0.35
N LYS A 253 2.70 -19.13 0.93
CA LYS A 253 1.30 -19.58 0.83
C LYS A 253 0.45 -18.70 -0.09
N TYR A 254 0.84 -17.45 -0.29
CA TYR A 254 0.02 -16.47 -1.00
C TYR A 254 0.82 -15.69 -2.03
N GLU A 255 0.19 -15.38 -3.17
CA GLU A 255 0.55 -14.22 -3.97
C GLU A 255 -0.31 -13.05 -3.49
N VAL A 256 0.33 -11.91 -3.23
CA VAL A 256 -0.37 -10.71 -2.76
C VAL A 256 -0.01 -9.53 -3.64
N LEU A 257 -1.02 -8.75 -3.97
CA LEU A 257 -0.91 -7.43 -4.58
C LEU A 257 -1.50 -6.40 -3.61
N PHE A 258 -0.97 -5.18 -3.61
CA PHE A 258 -1.62 -4.10 -2.89
C PHE A 258 -1.55 -2.80 -3.68
N ASN A 259 -2.52 -1.93 -3.43
CA ASN A 259 -2.50 -0.54 -3.86
C ASN A 259 -3.12 0.38 -2.81
N ARG A 260 -2.64 1.61 -2.75
CA ARG A 260 -3.29 2.73 -2.06
C ARG A 260 -3.55 3.82 -3.09
N ALA A 261 -4.80 4.24 -3.19
CA ALA A 261 -5.19 5.33 -4.08
C ALA A 261 -4.48 6.65 -3.70
N PRO A 262 -4.22 7.54 -4.66
CA PRO A 262 -3.85 8.91 -4.36
C PRO A 262 -4.90 9.57 -3.48
N GLU A 263 -4.48 10.47 -2.60
CA GLU A 263 -5.37 11.15 -1.65
C GLU A 263 -6.59 11.80 -2.34
N ARG A 264 -6.36 12.44 -3.49
CA ARG A 264 -7.42 13.08 -4.30
C ARG A 264 -8.51 12.12 -4.80
N TRP A 265 -8.26 10.81 -4.80
CA TRP A 265 -9.21 9.79 -5.26
C TRP A 265 -9.91 9.06 -4.10
N LYS A 266 -9.39 9.12 -2.87
CA LYS A 266 -9.84 8.30 -1.74
C LYS A 266 -11.22 8.70 -1.22
N SER A 267 -12.13 7.74 -1.07
CA SER A 267 -13.40 7.93 -0.33
C SER A 267 -13.19 8.14 1.16
N VAL A 268 -12.12 7.58 1.73
CA VAL A 268 -11.74 7.75 3.13
C VAL A 268 -10.28 8.19 3.13
N VAL A 269 -10.00 9.40 3.62
CA VAL A 269 -8.61 9.89 3.72
C VAL A 269 -8.00 9.46 5.04
N GLU A 270 -8.78 9.54 6.12
CA GLU A 270 -8.38 9.10 7.46
C GLU A 270 -9.47 8.19 8.05
N PRO A 271 -9.12 7.00 8.57
CA PRO A 271 -7.77 6.40 8.59
C PRO A 271 -7.26 6.06 7.18
N ASP A 272 -5.93 6.06 7.01
CA ASP A 272 -5.31 5.67 5.73
C ASP A 272 -5.45 4.14 5.54
N HIS A 273 -5.38 3.67 4.30
CA HIS A 273 -5.57 2.27 3.97
C HIS A 273 -4.94 1.81 2.67
N PHE A 274 -4.62 0.52 2.63
CA PHE A 274 -4.25 -0.20 1.42
C PHE A 274 -5.34 -1.20 1.06
N HIS A 275 -5.71 -1.26 -0.21
CA HIS A 275 -6.38 -2.42 -0.78
C HIS A 275 -5.34 -3.53 -0.94
N VAL A 276 -5.65 -4.72 -0.43
CA VAL A 276 -4.75 -5.89 -0.40
C VAL A 276 -5.48 -7.06 -1.03
N LEU A 277 -5.03 -7.49 -2.20
CA LEU A 277 -5.62 -8.56 -2.99
C LEU A 277 -4.78 -9.82 -2.78
N VAL A 278 -5.42 -10.87 -2.26
CA VAL A 278 -4.74 -12.09 -1.81
C VAL A 278 -5.21 -13.27 -2.62
N PHE A 279 -4.28 -13.90 -3.32
CA PHE A 279 -4.49 -15.13 -4.09
C PHE A 279 -3.77 -16.29 -3.40
N PRO A 280 -4.47 -17.35 -2.97
CA PRO A 280 -3.84 -18.53 -2.38
C PRO A 280 -3.02 -19.25 -3.45
N LYS A 281 -1.78 -19.58 -3.13
CA LYS A 281 -1.02 -20.52 -3.94
C LYS A 281 -1.64 -21.90 -3.75
N VAL A 282 -1.87 -22.61 -4.85
CA VAL A 282 -2.14 -24.04 -4.76
C VAL A 282 -0.95 -24.66 -4.06
N GLN A 283 -1.14 -25.20 -2.85
CA GLN A 283 -0.13 -26.06 -2.25
C GLN A 283 0.06 -27.21 -3.23
N ASP A 284 1.28 -27.37 -3.75
CA ASP A 284 1.62 -28.51 -4.58
C ASP A 284 1.10 -29.78 -3.90
N SER A 285 0.12 -30.42 -4.54
CA SER A 285 -0.47 -31.70 -4.14
C SER A 285 0.51 -32.87 -4.24
N TYR A 286 1.80 -32.60 -4.47
CA TYR A 286 2.90 -33.56 -4.46
C TYR A 286 3.15 -34.23 -3.10
N SER A 287 2.52 -33.75 -2.01
CA SER A 287 2.55 -34.42 -0.71
C SER A 287 1.46 -35.50 -0.55
N VAL A 288 0.40 -35.46 -1.36
CA VAL A 288 -0.66 -36.48 -1.31
C VAL A 288 -0.28 -37.68 -2.18
N GLU A 289 0.28 -37.50 -3.37
CA GLU A 289 0.71 -38.65 -4.19
C GLU A 289 1.79 -39.51 -3.52
N LYS A 290 2.67 -38.93 -2.69
CA LYS A 290 3.65 -39.73 -1.91
C LYS A 290 3.03 -40.55 -0.78
N SER A 291 1.84 -40.22 -0.28
CA SER A 291 1.15 -41.05 0.71
C SER A 291 0.36 -42.19 0.07
N TRP A 292 -0.18 -41.99 -1.14
CA TRP A 292 -0.84 -43.04 -1.91
C TRP A 292 0.17 -44.05 -2.48
N PHE A 293 1.33 -43.59 -2.97
CA PHE A 293 2.41 -44.48 -3.40
C PHE A 293 3.12 -45.20 -2.25
N SER A 294 3.09 -44.69 -1.01
CA SER A 294 3.64 -45.42 0.14
C SER A 294 2.64 -46.44 0.71
N ALA A 295 1.34 -46.14 0.69
CA ALA A 295 0.29 -47.07 1.12
C ALA A 295 0.12 -48.26 0.17
N GLU A 296 0.18 -48.06 -1.15
CA GLU A 296 0.13 -49.19 -2.11
C GLU A 296 1.37 -50.09 -2.04
N ASN A 297 2.55 -49.53 -1.73
CA ASN A 297 3.76 -50.32 -1.52
C ASN A 297 3.75 -51.07 -0.18
N LEU A 298 3.14 -50.51 0.87
CA LEU A 298 2.93 -51.20 2.15
C LEU A 298 1.87 -52.31 2.04
N LEU A 299 0.81 -52.11 1.24
CA LEU A 299 -0.19 -53.15 0.96
C LEU A 299 0.37 -54.27 0.07
N LYS A 300 1.23 -53.96 -0.91
CA LYS A 300 1.92 -55.00 -1.71
C LYS A 300 2.96 -55.78 -0.87
N ALA A 301 3.62 -55.14 0.09
CA ALA A 301 4.49 -55.85 1.03
C ALA A 301 3.70 -56.79 1.98
N TYR A 302 2.50 -56.40 2.41
CA TYR A 302 1.66 -57.23 3.28
C TYR A 302 1.09 -58.51 2.62
N TRP A 303 1.00 -58.56 1.29
CA TRP A 303 0.55 -59.75 0.56
C TRP A 303 1.67 -60.72 0.17
N VAL A 304 2.95 -60.28 0.19
CA VAL A 304 4.09 -61.15 -0.14
C VAL A 304 4.58 -61.96 1.07
N PHE A 305 4.25 -61.56 2.31
CA PHE A 305 4.67 -62.28 3.52
C PHE A 305 3.66 -63.31 4.07
N ASN A 306 2.54 -63.57 3.39
CA ASN A 306 1.54 -64.58 3.80
C ASN A 306 1.34 -65.73 2.81
N LEU A 307 2.28 -65.93 1.88
CA LEU A 307 2.27 -67.06 0.94
C LEU A 307 3.65 -67.70 0.82
N ILE A 308 4.16 -68.21 1.95
CA ILE A 308 5.16 -69.28 1.97
C ILE A 308 4.73 -70.26 3.07
N PRO A 309 4.50 -71.55 2.78
CA PRO A 309 4.13 -72.56 3.76
C PRO A 309 5.17 -72.78 4.86
#